data_AF-A0A2A9GW15-F1
#
_entry.id   AF-A0A2A9GW15-F1
#
_cell.length_a   1.000
_cell.length_b   1.000
_cell.length_c   1.000
_cell.angle_alpha   90.00
_cell.angle_beta   90.00
_cell.angle_gamma   90.00
#
_symmetry.space_group_name_H-M   'P 1'
#
loop_
_entity.id
_entity.type
_entity.pdbx_description
1 polymer ?
#
loop_
_entity_poly.entity_id
_entity_poly.type
_entity_poly.pdbx_seq_one_letter_code
_entity_poly.pdbx_strand_id
1 'polypeptide(L)'
;MRAVSELGHEVLDCGTSDTTPVDFPDITMATCQRVLDGQADRAILVCGTGAGAIMAANKIPGIRCGLANEPYSAHQAVEHDDANAIALGAWLAPRAFIPEIVANFLNATFDDDEDTRRRVTKLNALDDLAPNQGN
;
A
#
# COMPACT_ATOMS: atom_id res chain seq x y z
N MET A 1 9.23 10.31 1.96
CA MET A 1 10.67 10.03 2.16
C MET A 1 11.14 10.49 3.53
N ARG A 2 11.22 11.81 3.82
CA ARG A 2 11.71 12.30 5.12
C ARG A 2 11.08 11.63 6.35
N ALA A 3 9.74 11.52 6.38
CA ALA A 3 9.03 10.86 7.48
C ALA A 3 9.43 9.38 7.67
N VAL A 4 9.75 8.66 6.60
CA VAL A 4 10.17 7.25 6.65
C VAL A 4 11.60 7.14 7.19
N SER A 5 12.51 7.99 6.69
CA SER A 5 13.90 8.01 7.14
C SER A 5 14.06 8.48 8.59
N GLU A 6 13.22 9.42 9.06
CA GLU A 6 13.21 9.88 10.45
C GLU A 6 12.76 8.77 11.44
N LEU A 7 12.01 7.78 10.96
CA LEU A 7 11.63 6.58 11.72
C LEU A 7 12.72 5.49 11.68
N GLY A 8 13.83 5.71 10.97
CA GLY A 8 14.96 4.78 10.90
C GLY A 8 14.85 3.70 9.81
N HIS A 9 13.92 3.82 8.87
CA HIS A 9 13.77 2.88 7.77
C HIS A 9 14.58 3.28 6.53
N GLU A 10 15.04 2.29 5.77
CA GLU A 10 15.60 2.47 4.44
C GLU A 10 14.49 2.73 3.41
N VAL A 11 14.77 3.56 2.41
CA VAL A 11 13.80 3.95 1.39
C VAL A 11 14.31 3.58 0.01
N LEU A 12 13.56 2.74 -0.69
CA LEU A 12 13.74 2.48 -2.12
C LEU A 12 12.75 3.34 -2.91
N ASP A 13 13.23 4.42 -3.51
CA ASP A 13 12.39 5.29 -4.32
C ASP A 13 12.15 4.70 -5.72
N CYS A 14 10.88 4.42 -6.03
CA CYS A 14 10.43 3.90 -7.33
C CYS A 14 9.59 4.93 -8.09
N GLY A 15 9.46 6.16 -7.57
CA GLY A 15 8.64 7.22 -8.16
C GLY A 15 9.31 7.93 -9.34
N THR A 16 8.63 8.93 -9.87
CA THR A 16 9.21 9.85 -10.86
C THR A 16 10.08 10.91 -10.18
N SER A 17 11.21 11.24 -10.82
CA SER A 17 12.13 12.29 -10.35
C SER A 17 11.76 13.69 -10.86
N ASP A 18 10.77 13.81 -11.76
CA ASP A 18 10.34 15.07 -12.35
C ASP A 18 8.82 15.16 -12.53
N THR A 19 8.35 16.24 -13.16
CA THR A 19 6.91 16.49 -13.39
C THR A 19 6.41 15.92 -14.71
N THR A 20 7.21 15.12 -15.41
CA THR A 20 6.79 14.47 -16.64
C THR A 20 5.62 13.54 -16.33
N PRO A 21 4.53 13.56 -17.12
CA PRO A 21 3.44 12.64 -16.92
C PRO A 21 3.93 11.19 -16.95
N VAL A 22 3.55 10.43 -15.93
CA VAL A 22 3.79 8.98 -15.83
C VAL A 22 2.47 8.29 -15.54
N ASP A 23 2.37 7.05 -16.00
CA ASP A 23 1.20 6.22 -15.74
C ASP A 23 1.34 5.56 -14.37
N PHE A 24 0.41 5.87 -13.45
CA PHE A 24 0.43 5.33 -12.10
C PHE A 24 0.47 3.79 -12.03
N PRO A 25 -0.14 3.00 -12.95
CA PRO A 25 -0.04 1.55 -12.90
C PRO A 25 1.40 1.06 -13.02
N ASP A 26 2.22 1.69 -13.85
CA ASP A 26 3.62 1.28 -14.07
C ASP A 26 4.46 1.54 -12.82
N ILE A 27 4.29 2.71 -12.20
CA ILE A 27 4.95 3.06 -10.95
C ILE A 27 4.48 2.16 -9.80
N THR A 28 3.19 1.87 -9.74
CA THR A 28 2.63 0.94 -8.75
C THR A 28 3.24 -0.45 -8.92
N MET A 29 3.29 -0.99 -10.14
CA MET A 29 3.88 -2.29 -10.41
C MET A 29 5.36 -2.32 -10.01
N ALA A 30 6.15 -1.33 -10.44
CA ALA A 30 7.56 -1.24 -10.10
C ALA A 30 7.82 -1.17 -8.58
N THR A 31 6.96 -0.47 -7.84
CA THR A 31 7.04 -0.35 -6.37
C THR A 31 6.64 -1.66 -5.70
N CYS A 32 5.50 -2.24 -6.06
CA CYS A 32 4.98 -3.48 -5.49
C CYS A 32 5.90 -4.68 -5.77
N GLN A 33 6.55 -4.71 -6.93
CA GLN A 33 7.51 -5.77 -7.26
C GLN A 33 8.67 -5.82 -6.25
N ARG A 34 9.09 -4.68 -5.68
CA ARG A 34 10.13 -4.68 -4.63
C ARG A 34 9.70 -5.41 -3.37
N VAL A 35 8.41 -5.33 -3.03
CA VAL A 35 7.84 -6.08 -1.91
C VAL A 35 7.79 -7.57 -2.23
N LEU A 36 7.31 -7.93 -3.43
CA LEU A 36 7.23 -9.34 -3.86
C LEU A 36 8.61 -10.01 -3.98
N ASP A 37 9.63 -9.26 -4.40
CA ASP A 37 11.01 -9.74 -4.52
C ASP A 37 11.76 -9.78 -3.17
N GLY A 38 11.11 -9.36 -2.07
CA GLY A 38 11.75 -9.28 -0.74
C GLY A 38 12.83 -8.20 -0.62
N GLN A 39 12.83 -7.22 -1.51
CA GLN A 39 13.74 -6.07 -1.47
C GLN A 39 13.22 -4.94 -0.55
N ALA A 40 11.93 -4.95 -0.23
CA ALA A 40 11.30 -4.06 0.73
C ALA A 40 10.23 -4.81 1.51
N ASP A 41 10.01 -4.44 2.78
CA ASP A 41 8.96 -5.08 3.60
C ASP A 41 7.57 -4.52 3.30
N ARG A 42 7.49 -3.23 2.92
CA ARG A 42 6.23 -2.51 2.71
C ARG A 42 6.34 -1.47 1.59
N ALA A 43 5.21 -1.19 0.95
CA ALA A 43 5.09 -0.16 -0.08
C ALA A 43 4.20 1.02 0.35
N ILE A 44 4.60 2.24 -0.02
CA ILE A 44 3.78 3.44 0.14
C ILE A 44 3.64 4.10 -1.23
N LEU A 45 2.42 4.09 -1.75
CA LEU A 45 2.06 4.68 -3.04
C LEU A 45 1.45 6.07 -2.83
N VAL A 46 1.75 7.01 -3.71
CA VAL A 46 1.18 8.37 -3.64
C VAL A 46 0.68 8.78 -5.01
N CYS A 47 -0.60 9.14 -5.12
CA CYS A 47 -1.16 9.80 -6.30
C CYS A 47 -2.17 10.87 -5.89
N GLY A 48 -2.84 11.53 -6.83
CA GLY A 48 -3.78 12.63 -6.52
C GLY A 48 -4.79 12.26 -5.43
N THR A 49 -5.53 11.16 -5.60
CA THR A 49 -6.52 10.68 -4.62
C THR A 49 -6.12 9.41 -3.89
N GLY A 50 -5.03 8.75 -4.31
CA GLY A 50 -4.67 7.40 -3.86
C GLY A 50 -5.49 6.29 -4.54
N ALA A 51 -6.71 6.59 -5.02
CA ALA A 51 -7.66 5.62 -5.56
C ALA A 51 -7.15 4.85 -6.79
N GLY A 52 -6.46 5.54 -7.71
CA GLY A 52 -5.85 4.87 -8.87
C GLY A 52 -4.77 3.88 -8.45
N ALA A 53 -3.89 4.31 -7.54
CA ALA A 53 -2.77 3.51 -7.09
C ALA A 53 -3.22 2.25 -6.34
N ILE A 54 -4.21 2.35 -5.44
CA ILE A 54 -4.79 1.19 -4.75
C ILE A 54 -5.48 0.23 -5.73
N MET A 55 -6.21 0.76 -6.73
CA MET A 55 -6.83 -0.10 -7.75
C MET A 55 -5.79 -0.89 -8.54
N ALA A 56 -4.66 -0.27 -8.92
CA ALA A 56 -3.58 -0.97 -9.59
C ALA A 56 -2.89 -1.99 -8.65
N ALA A 57 -2.60 -1.59 -7.40
CA ALA A 57 -1.87 -2.42 -6.45
C ALA A 57 -2.61 -3.71 -6.11
N ASN A 58 -3.93 -3.61 -5.84
CA ASN A 58 -4.77 -4.77 -5.52
C ASN A 58 -5.11 -5.65 -6.74
N LYS A 59 -4.54 -5.38 -7.93
CA LYS A 59 -4.55 -6.31 -9.07
C LYS A 59 -3.29 -7.17 -9.13
N ILE A 60 -2.30 -6.90 -8.29
CA ILE A 60 -1.03 -7.62 -8.26
C ILE A 60 -1.15 -8.72 -7.19
N PRO A 61 -1.13 -10.01 -7.57
CA PRO A 61 -1.20 -11.11 -6.61
C PRO A 61 -0.12 -10.99 -5.52
N GLY A 62 -0.51 -11.22 -4.27
CA GLY A 62 0.37 -11.08 -3.10
C GLY A 62 0.50 -9.65 -2.56
N ILE A 63 -0.15 -8.66 -3.17
CA ILE A 63 -0.23 -7.30 -2.63
C ILE A 63 -1.61 -7.03 -2.03
N ARG A 64 -1.60 -6.60 -0.78
CA ARG A 64 -2.78 -6.06 -0.09
C ARG A 64 -2.53 -4.59 0.20
N CYS A 65 -3.23 -3.73 -0.52
CA CYS A 65 -3.09 -2.29 -0.44
C CYS A 65 -4.33 -1.65 0.20
N GLY A 66 -4.13 -0.92 1.30
CA GLY A 66 -5.14 -0.05 1.90
C GLY A 66 -5.13 1.36 1.31
N LEU A 67 -6.25 2.08 1.40
CA LEU A 67 -6.29 3.52 1.09
C LEU A 67 -6.27 4.26 2.43
N ALA A 68 -5.17 4.94 2.72
CA ALA A 68 -4.95 5.56 4.01
C ALA A 68 -4.76 7.07 3.83
N ASN A 69 -5.81 7.86 4.04
CA ASN A 69 -5.72 9.33 4.01
C ASN A 69 -5.70 9.95 5.41
N GLU A 70 -5.71 9.12 6.44
CA GLU A 70 -5.66 9.50 7.86
C GLU A 70 -5.03 8.36 8.69
N PRO A 71 -4.54 8.63 9.91
CA PRO A 71 -3.71 7.69 10.66
C PRO A 71 -4.38 6.35 11.02
N TYR A 72 -5.66 6.36 11.36
CA TYR A 72 -6.39 5.18 11.81
C TYR A 72 -6.50 4.13 10.71
N SER A 73 -6.90 4.51 9.50
CA SER A 73 -6.96 3.60 8.34
C SER A 73 -5.59 3.06 7.94
N ALA A 74 -4.52 3.84 8.09
CA ALA A 74 -3.15 3.36 7.87
C ALA A 74 -2.77 2.23 8.84
N HIS A 75 -3.14 2.39 10.11
CA HIS A 75 -2.92 1.38 11.14
C HIS A 75 -3.78 0.12 10.91
N GLN A 76 -5.09 0.33 10.76
CA GLN A 76 -6.07 -0.74 10.57
C GLN A 76 -5.83 -1.58 9.32
N ALA A 77 -5.31 -0.98 8.24
CA ALA A 77 -4.96 -1.71 7.03
C ALA A 77 -3.96 -2.84 7.33
N VAL A 78 -3.05 -2.63 8.28
CA VAL A 78 -2.09 -3.66 8.69
C VAL A 78 -2.71 -4.58 9.73
N GLU A 79 -3.29 -4.03 10.80
CA GLU A 79 -3.81 -4.83 11.91
C GLU A 79 -4.87 -5.84 11.47
N HIS A 80 -5.84 -5.40 10.65
CA HIS A 80 -6.97 -6.24 10.28
C HIS A 80 -6.80 -6.95 8.94
N ASP A 81 -6.12 -6.33 7.98
CA ASP A 81 -6.05 -6.79 6.60
C ASP A 81 -4.64 -7.26 6.18
N ASP A 82 -3.67 -7.24 7.12
CA ASP A 82 -2.27 -7.62 6.88
C ASP A 82 -1.70 -6.88 5.64
N ALA A 83 -2.03 -5.60 5.47
CA ALA A 83 -1.64 -4.85 4.29
C ALA A 83 -0.12 -4.64 4.24
N ASN A 84 0.50 -5.06 3.15
CA ASN A 84 1.91 -4.80 2.84
C ASN A 84 2.09 -3.54 1.97
N ALA A 85 1.00 -2.87 1.61
CA ALA A 85 1.02 -1.60 0.91
C ALA A 85 -0.06 -0.63 1.42
N ILE A 86 0.20 0.68 1.31
CA ILE A 86 -0.85 1.70 1.40
C ILE A 86 -0.76 2.68 0.23
N ALA A 87 -1.89 3.27 -0.14
CA ALA A 87 -1.99 4.39 -1.05
C ALA A 87 -2.43 5.66 -0.30
N LEU A 88 -1.75 6.77 -0.59
CA LEU A 88 -2.02 8.10 -0.06
C LEU A 88 -2.54 9.01 -1.18
N GLY A 89 -3.58 9.78 -0.88
CA GLY A 89 -4.09 10.84 -1.75
C GLY A 89 -3.42 12.18 -1.46
N ALA A 90 -2.55 12.64 -2.36
CA ALA A 90 -1.84 13.91 -2.24
C ALA A 90 -2.77 15.15 -2.21
N TRP A 91 -3.97 15.04 -2.77
CA TRP A 91 -5.00 16.09 -2.75
C TRP A 91 -5.94 15.99 -1.55
N LEU A 92 -5.92 14.87 -0.83
CA LEU A 92 -6.90 14.55 0.21
C LEU A 92 -6.28 14.57 1.60
N ALA A 93 -5.13 13.92 1.77
CA ALA A 93 -4.45 13.82 3.05
C ALA A 93 -3.78 15.16 3.42
N PRO A 94 -4.16 15.80 4.54
CA PRO A 94 -3.50 17.02 4.99
C PRO A 94 -2.03 16.74 5.27
N ARG A 95 -1.13 17.61 4.75
CA ARG A 95 0.32 17.44 4.89
C ARG A 95 0.80 17.25 6.33
N ALA A 96 0.11 17.87 7.29
CA ALA A 96 0.42 17.75 8.71
C ALA A 96 0.25 16.33 9.26
N PHE A 97 -0.66 15.53 8.69
CA PHE A 97 -0.91 14.15 9.12
C PHE A 97 -0.03 13.12 8.39
N ILE A 98 0.63 13.48 7.28
CA ILE A 98 1.45 12.52 6.50
C ILE A 98 2.49 11.80 7.37
N PRO A 99 3.26 12.46 8.26
CA PRO A 99 4.20 11.76 9.12
C PRO A 99 3.51 10.75 10.06
N GLU A 100 2.35 11.12 10.59
CA GLU A 100 1.57 10.27 11.49
C GLU A 100 0.95 9.08 10.75
N ILE A 101 0.43 9.28 9.54
CA ILE A 101 -0.10 8.22 8.68
C ILE A 101 1.00 7.20 8.36
N VAL A 102 2.16 7.69 7.94
CA VAL A 102 3.32 6.83 7.62
C VAL A 102 3.80 6.08 8.87
N ALA A 103 3.90 6.74 10.02
CA ALA A 103 4.30 6.11 11.26
C ALA A 103 3.29 5.03 11.72
N ASN A 104 2.00 5.33 11.65
CA ASN A 104 0.94 4.39 12.04
C ASN A 104 0.93 3.16 11.13
N PHE A 105 1.09 3.35 9.82
CA PHE A 105 1.27 2.23 8.91
C PHE A 105 2.51 1.43 9.29
N LEU A 106 3.71 2.01 9.23
CA LEU A 106 4.99 1.28 9.39
C LEU A 106 5.14 0.59 10.76
N ASN A 107 4.58 1.15 11.83
CA ASN A 107 4.67 0.57 13.18
C ASN A 107 3.54 -0.44 13.49
N ALA A 108 2.46 -0.47 12.71
CA ALA A 108 1.38 -1.42 12.93
C ALA A 108 1.85 -2.86 12.74
N THR A 109 1.25 -3.79 13.49
CA THR A 109 1.51 -5.22 13.41
C THR A 109 0.19 -5.93 13.15
N PHE A 110 0.19 -6.97 12.31
CA PHE A 110 -1.01 -7.75 12.05
C PHE A 110 -1.56 -8.38 13.34
N ASP A 111 -2.85 -8.20 13.60
CA ASP A 111 -3.54 -8.84 14.72
C ASP A 111 -3.81 -10.29 14.35
N ASP A 112 -3.02 -11.23 14.87
CA ASP A 112 -3.10 -12.65 14.50
C ASP A 112 -4.23 -13.42 15.23
N ASP A 113 -5.43 -12.83 15.28
CA ASP A 113 -6.61 -13.47 15.85
C ASP A 113 -7.33 -14.40 14.85
N GLU A 114 -8.43 -15.02 15.27
CA GLU A 114 -9.18 -15.96 14.41
C GLU A 114 -9.91 -15.23 13.26
N ASP A 115 -10.48 -14.06 13.53
CA ASP A 115 -11.30 -13.32 12.58
C ASP A 115 -10.48 -12.66 11.49
N THR A 116 -9.35 -12.05 11.84
CA THR A 116 -8.41 -11.43 10.91
C THR A 116 -7.75 -12.48 10.02
N ARG A 117 -7.19 -13.57 10.57
CA ARG A 117 -6.62 -14.68 9.78
C ARG A 117 -7.60 -15.26 8.79
N ARG A 118 -8.85 -15.49 9.21
CA ARG A 118 -9.91 -16.01 8.34
C ARG A 118 -10.24 -15.03 7.21
N ARG A 119 -10.22 -13.72 7.45
CA ARG A 119 -10.47 -12.69 6.43
C ARG A 119 -9.28 -12.55 5.47
N VAL A 120 -8.05 -12.48 5.98
CA VAL A 120 -6.82 -12.42 5.15
C VAL A 120 -6.70 -13.67 4.28
N THR A 121 -7.00 -14.86 4.81
CA THR A 121 -7.03 -16.10 4.00
C THR A 121 -8.01 -15.99 2.84
N LYS A 122 -9.19 -15.40 3.07
CA LYS A 122 -10.18 -15.17 2.00
C LYS A 122 -9.74 -14.11 1.01
N LEU A 123 -9.07 -13.04 1.47
CA LEU A 123 -8.51 -12.01 0.60
C LEU A 123 -7.46 -12.62 -0.34
N ASN A 124 -6.53 -13.41 0.18
CA ASN A 124 -5.50 -14.07 -0.62
C ASN A 124 -6.11 -15.02 -1.65
N ALA A 125 -7.20 -15.71 -1.31
CA ALA A 125 -7.90 -16.57 -2.28
C ALA A 125 -8.57 -15.79 -3.44
N LEU A 126 -8.74 -14.47 -3.32
CA LEU A 126 -9.26 -13.63 -4.41
C LEU A 126 -8.22 -13.42 -5.53
N ASP A 127 -6.92 -13.55 -5.23
CA ASP A 127 -5.84 -13.37 -6.21
C ASP A 127 -5.90 -14.44 -7.32
N ASP A 128 -6.39 -15.63 -6.97
CA ASP A 128 -6.54 -16.78 -7.89
C ASP A 128 -7.84 -16.74 -8.69
N LEU A 129 -8.73 -15.77 -8.43
CA LEU A 129 -9.95 -15.59 -9.20
C LEU A 129 -9.60 -14.98 -10.56
N ALA A 130 -9.21 -15.84 -11.49
CA ALA A 130 -9.18 -15.46 -12.89
C ALA A 130 -10.59 -14.95 -13.26
N PRO A 131 -10.72 -13.74 -13.83
CA PRO A 131 -11.99 -13.35 -14.41
C PRO A 131 -12.35 -14.44 -15.44
N ASN A 132 -13.55 -15.02 -15.32
CA ASN A 132 -14.07 -15.92 -16.32
C ASN A 132 -13.88 -15.23 -17.67
N GLN A 133 -12.97 -15.75 -18.50
CA GLN A 133 -12.87 -15.34 -19.90
C GLN A 133 -14.11 -15.90 -20.60
N GLY A 134 -15.23 -15.22 -20.40
CA GLY A 134 -16.56 -15.68 -20.75
C GLY A 134 -17.50 -14.50 -21.00
N ASN A 135 -17.20 -13.79 -22.08
CA ASN A 135 -18.10 -13.40 -23.20
C ASN A 135 -17.68 -12.04 -23.78
#